data_AF-A0A3S4LL02-F1
#
_entry.id   AF-A0A3S4LL02-F1
#
_cell.length_a   1.000
_cell.length_b   1.000
_cell.length_c   1.000
_cell.angle_alpha   90.00
_cell.angle_beta   90.00
_cell.angle_gamma   90.00
#
_symmetry.space_group_name_H-M   'P 1'
#
loop_
_entity.id
_entity.type
_entity.pdbx_description
1 polymer ?
#
loop_
_entity_poly.entity_id
_entity_poly.type
_entity_poly.pdbx_seq_one_letter_code
_entity_poly.pdbx_strand_id
1 'polypeptide(L)'
;MPRLRTPRALGQCRLRPGTGEAVGLIGRNGAGKSSLLKGIAGAVQLDDGRINTKGDVKVAYVPQEPEFNPEHTVFEAVAEGLGELKALLTDYHKVTQQLTRPTPTTNRRWRGWKPSSTSWKRAAAGSSTR
;
A
#
# COMPACT_ATOMS: atom_id res chain seq x y z
N MET A 1 16.91 47.62 3.46
CA MET A 1 16.02 46.44 3.38
C MET A 1 16.86 45.18 3.58
N PRO A 2 16.83 44.51 4.75
CA PRO A 2 17.62 43.30 4.94
C PRO A 2 16.95 42.14 4.21
N ARG A 3 17.66 41.56 3.22
CA ARG A 3 17.23 40.32 2.57
C ARG A 3 17.32 39.20 3.60
N LEU A 4 16.21 38.55 3.91
CA LEU A 4 16.16 37.37 4.77
C LEU A 4 17.14 36.32 4.22
N ARG A 5 18.18 36.00 5.00
CA ARG A 5 19.07 34.85 4.72
C ARG A 5 18.22 33.59 4.88
N THR A 6 17.80 32.98 3.77
CA THR A 6 17.27 31.61 3.84
C THR A 6 18.39 30.69 4.30
N PRO A 7 18.14 29.78 5.26
CA PRO A 7 19.16 28.82 5.69
C PRO A 7 19.52 27.92 4.51
N ARG A 8 20.80 27.90 4.12
CA ARG A 8 21.34 26.99 3.11
C ARG A 8 21.17 25.55 3.62
N ALA A 9 20.13 24.87 3.16
CA ALA A 9 19.84 23.49 3.56
C ALA A 9 20.85 22.48 2.97
N LEU A 10 21.48 22.81 1.83
CA LEU A 10 22.42 21.95 1.11
C LEU A 10 23.61 22.78 0.59
N GLY A 11 24.83 22.26 0.76
CA GLY A 11 26.06 22.86 0.22
C GLY A 11 26.74 21.94 -0.79
N GLN A 12 27.05 22.46 -1.99
CA GLN A 12 27.94 21.88 -3.02
C GLN A 12 27.84 20.35 -3.21
N CYS A 13 26.63 19.82 -3.45
CA CYS A 13 26.42 18.40 -3.72
C CYS A 13 26.54 18.10 -5.23
N ARG A 14 27.43 17.18 -5.62
CA ARG A 14 27.53 16.66 -6.99
C ARG A 14 27.38 15.14 -6.95
N LEU A 15 26.31 14.62 -7.53
CA LEU A 15 26.03 13.19 -7.64
C LEU A 15 25.85 12.83 -9.12
N ARG A 16 26.38 11.67 -9.53
CA ARG A 16 26.22 11.09 -10.86
C ARG A 16 26.03 9.57 -10.72
N PRO A 17 24.82 9.11 -10.37
CA PRO A 17 24.53 7.68 -10.30
C PRO A 17 24.70 7.03 -11.68
N GLY A 18 25.29 5.85 -11.70
CA GLY A 18 25.33 4.97 -12.87
C GLY A 18 24.00 4.26 -13.10
N THR A 19 23.84 3.67 -14.29
CA THR A 19 22.67 2.85 -14.61
C THR A 19 22.64 1.60 -13.72
N GLY A 20 21.53 1.38 -13.01
CA GLY A 20 21.38 0.26 -12.07
C GLY A 20 22.07 0.45 -10.72
N GLU A 21 22.66 1.62 -10.45
CA GLU A 21 23.29 1.91 -9.17
C GLU A 21 22.25 2.28 -8.11
N ALA A 22 22.36 1.67 -6.94
CA ALA A 22 21.60 2.05 -5.75
C ALA A 22 22.44 3.01 -4.89
N VAL A 23 22.01 4.28 -4.81
CA VAL A 23 22.70 5.31 -4.02
C VAL A 23 21.90 5.65 -2.78
N GLY A 24 22.51 5.50 -1.61
CA GLY A 24 21.92 5.88 -0.32
C GLY A 24 22.40 7.26 0.14
N LEU A 25 21.47 8.13 0.55
CA LEU A 25 21.79 9.43 1.14
C LEU A 25 21.66 9.39 2.67
N ILE A 26 22.78 9.50 3.38
CA ILE A 26 22.85 9.41 4.85
C ILE A 26 23.38 10.74 5.41
N GLY A 27 22.93 11.11 6.61
CA GLY A 27 23.35 12.33 7.28
C GLY A 27 22.46 12.68 8.46
N ARG A 28 22.80 13.73 9.22
CA ARG A 28 22.02 14.18 10.39
C ARG A 28 20.61 14.62 9.97
N ASN A 29 19.66 14.56 10.91
CA ASN A 29 18.33 15.18 10.71
C ASN A 29 18.50 16.69 10.52
N GLY A 30 17.76 17.27 9.59
CA GLY A 30 17.90 18.68 9.20
C GLY A 30 19.02 18.99 8.19
N ALA A 31 19.86 18.01 7.79
CA ALA A 31 20.92 18.22 6.78
C ALA A 31 20.40 18.36 5.31
N GLY A 32 19.10 18.59 5.11
CA GLY A 32 18.52 18.80 3.79
C GLY A 32 18.33 17.55 2.92
N LYS A 33 18.48 16.34 3.45
CA LYS A 33 18.32 15.08 2.68
C LYS A 33 16.97 14.96 1.98
N SER A 34 15.89 15.15 2.74
CA SER A 34 14.53 15.11 2.18
C SER A 34 14.30 16.23 1.18
N SER A 35 14.90 17.41 1.39
CA SER A 35 14.85 18.53 0.44
C SER A 35 15.59 18.21 -0.86
N LEU A 36 16.73 17.51 -0.80
CA LEU A 36 17.47 17.07 -1.99
C LEU A 36 16.64 16.06 -2.80
N LEU A 37 16.05 15.06 -2.13
CA LEU A 37 15.20 14.07 -2.80
C LEU A 37 13.96 14.71 -3.45
N LYS A 38 13.34 15.68 -2.77
CA LYS A 38 12.21 16.47 -3.34
C LYS A 38 12.64 17.30 -4.56
N GLY A 39 13.83 17.89 -4.53
CA GLY A 39 14.40 18.61 -5.67
C GLY A 39 14.66 17.69 -6.87
N ILE A 40 15.25 16.50 -6.64
CA ILE A 40 15.47 15.47 -7.67
C ILE A 40 14.14 14.99 -8.27
N ALA A 41 13.11 14.84 -7.43
CA ALA A 41 11.77 14.47 -7.85
C ALA A 41 11.01 15.58 -8.62
N GLY A 42 11.56 16.80 -8.69
CA GLY A 42 10.88 17.96 -9.26
C GLY A 42 9.74 18.54 -8.39
N ALA A 43 9.56 18.04 -7.17
CA ALA A 43 8.53 18.52 -6.23
C ALA A 43 8.87 19.87 -5.58
N VAL A 44 10.14 20.26 -5.58
CA VAL A 44 10.64 21.55 -5.06
C VAL A 44 11.65 22.14 -6.04
N GLN A 45 11.55 23.44 -6.32
CA GLN A 45 12.53 24.14 -7.15
C GLN A 45 13.83 24.35 -6.36
N LEU A 46 14.96 24.07 -7.00
CA LEU A 46 16.27 24.32 -6.40
C LEU A 46 16.59 25.82 -6.42
N ASP A 47 17.06 26.35 -5.29
CA ASP A 47 17.52 27.73 -5.18
C ASP A 47 18.81 27.98 -5.99
N ASP A 48 19.67 26.96 -6.09
CA ASP A 48 20.95 26.97 -6.81
C ASP A 48 21.31 25.56 -7.28
N GLY A 49 22.13 25.45 -8.32
CA GLY A 49 22.52 24.19 -8.97
C GLY A 49 21.61 23.77 -10.14
N ARG A 50 21.93 22.61 -10.74
CA ARG A 50 21.19 22.05 -11.88
C ARG A 50 21.10 20.53 -11.76
N ILE A 51 19.92 19.99 -12.06
CA ILE A 51 19.70 18.56 -12.27
C ILE A 51 19.66 18.33 -13.77
N ASN A 52 20.42 17.36 -14.27
CA ASN A 52 20.44 16.99 -15.67
C ASN A 52 20.14 15.50 -15.81
N THR A 53 19.01 15.16 -16.41
CA THR A 53 18.60 13.81 -16.73
C THR A 53 18.88 13.54 -18.22
N LYS A 54 19.47 12.38 -18.54
CA LYS A 54 19.72 11.99 -19.94
C LYS A 54 18.52 11.17 -20.45
N GLY A 55 17.93 11.58 -21.57
CA GLY A 55 16.83 10.84 -22.22
C GLY A 55 15.51 10.86 -21.43
N ASP A 56 14.60 9.93 -21.76
CA ASP A 56 13.27 9.80 -21.13
C ASP A 56 13.32 9.01 -19.81
N VAL A 57 14.07 9.53 -18.84
CA VAL A 57 14.11 8.94 -17.49
C VAL A 57 12.82 9.30 -16.74
N LYS A 58 12.06 8.27 -16.35
CA LYS A 58 10.92 8.41 -15.43
C LYS A 58 11.43 8.47 -13.99
N VAL A 59 11.16 9.58 -13.31
CA VAL A 59 11.48 9.75 -11.89
C VAL A 59 10.22 9.46 -11.08
N ALA A 60 10.31 8.50 -10.14
CA ALA A 60 9.26 8.20 -9.18
C ALA A 60 9.73 8.62 -7.78
N TYR A 61 8.86 9.28 -7.02
CA TYR A 61 9.14 9.75 -5.68
C TYR A 61 8.06 9.29 -4.71
N VAL A 62 8.48 8.62 -3.65
CA VAL A 62 7.59 8.21 -2.56
C VAL A 62 7.85 9.15 -1.38
N PRO A 63 6.89 10.00 -1.00
CA PRO A 63 7.03 10.87 0.17
C PRO A 63 7.09 10.03 1.46
N GLN A 64 7.69 10.59 2.50
CA GLN A 64 7.76 9.94 3.82
C GLN A 64 6.37 9.74 4.43
N GLU A 65 5.49 10.71 4.22
CA GLU A 65 4.08 10.67 4.61
C GLU A 65 3.25 10.71 3.32
N PRO A 66 2.89 9.54 2.77
CA PRO A 66 2.00 9.47 1.62
C PRO A 66 0.57 9.84 2.03
N GLU A 67 -0.05 10.71 1.23
CA GLU A 67 -1.47 11.03 1.37
C GLU A 67 -2.29 9.99 0.61
N PHE A 68 -3.23 9.35 1.32
CA PHE A 68 -4.17 8.39 0.74
C PHE A 68 -5.59 8.90 0.92
N ASN A 69 -6.46 8.57 -0.04
CA ASN A 69 -7.89 8.81 0.13
C ASN A 69 -8.43 7.84 1.20
N PRO A 70 -9.00 8.33 2.32
CA PRO A 70 -9.54 7.47 3.37
C PRO A 70 -10.70 6.57 2.90
N GLU A 71 -11.38 6.94 1.81
CA GLU A 71 -12.47 6.16 1.23
C GLU A 71 -11.97 4.99 0.36
N HIS A 72 -10.67 4.96 0.02
CA HIS A 72 -10.10 3.90 -0.82
C HIS A 72 -9.63 2.73 0.03
N THR A 73 -9.90 1.53 -0.48
CA THR A 73 -9.26 0.31 0.01
C THR A 73 -7.76 0.33 -0.30
N VAL A 74 -6.98 -0.48 0.44
CA VAL A 74 -5.54 -0.65 0.17
C VAL A 74 -5.28 -1.04 -1.29
N PHE A 75 -6.15 -1.89 -1.85
CA PHE A 75 -6.04 -2.32 -3.25
C PHE A 75 -6.21 -1.13 -4.21
N GLU A 76 -7.20 -0.27 -3.98
CA GLU A 76 -7.45 0.91 -4.82
C GLU A 76 -6.31 1.93 -4.73
N ALA A 77 -5.78 2.17 -3.54
CA ALA A 77 -4.64 3.06 -3.34
C ALA A 77 -3.38 2.58 -4.09
N VAL A 78 -3.11 1.26 -4.09
CA VAL A 78 -1.99 0.69 -4.86
C VAL A 78 -2.28 0.72 -6.36
N ALA A 79 -3.52 0.40 -6.77
CA ALA A 79 -3.93 0.41 -8.17
C ALA A 79 -3.82 1.80 -8.80
N GLU A 80 -4.01 2.87 -8.03
CA GLU A 80 -3.78 4.25 -8.47
C GLU A 80 -2.35 4.54 -8.90
N GLY A 81 -1.36 3.92 -8.24
CA GLY A 81 0.05 4.04 -8.63
C GLY A 81 0.40 3.32 -9.92
N LEU A 82 -0.48 2.45 -10.44
CA LEU A 82 -0.22 1.59 -11.61
C LEU A 82 -0.65 2.22 -12.95
N GLY A 83 -1.17 3.45 -12.93
CA GLY A 83 -1.51 4.21 -14.12
C GLY A 83 -2.51 3.48 -15.03
N GLU A 84 -2.15 3.28 -16.30
CA GLU A 84 -3.00 2.60 -17.29
C GLU A 84 -3.37 1.16 -16.89
N LEU A 85 -2.54 0.50 -16.08
CA LEU A 85 -2.81 -0.86 -15.62
C LEU A 85 -3.93 -0.93 -14.55
N LYS A 86 -4.31 0.22 -13.98
CA LYS A 86 -5.34 0.32 -12.93
C LYS A 86 -6.64 -0.35 -13.37
N ALA A 87 -7.15 -0.01 -14.55
CA ALA A 87 -8.45 -0.48 -15.03
C ALA A 87 -8.49 -2.02 -15.12
N LEU A 88 -7.45 -2.61 -15.74
CA LEU A 88 -7.35 -4.05 -15.92
C LEU A 88 -7.28 -4.79 -14.57
N LEU A 89 -6.49 -4.28 -13.62
CA LEU A 89 -6.36 -4.87 -12.28
C LEU A 89 -7.64 -4.74 -11.46
N THR A 90 -8.31 -3.58 -11.52
CA THR A 90 -9.60 -3.37 -10.85
C THR A 90 -10.66 -4.35 -11.37
N ASP A 91 -10.74 -4.55 -12.67
CA ASP A 91 -11.72 -5.47 -13.26
C ASP A 91 -11.39 -6.93 -12.93
N TYR A 92 -10.13 -7.33 -13.01
CA TYR A 92 -9.69 -8.65 -12.57
C TYR A 92 -10.04 -8.92 -11.09
N HIS A 93 -9.80 -7.93 -10.22
CA HIS A 93 -10.08 -8.05 -8.79
C HIS A 93 -11.59 -8.21 -8.52
N LYS A 94 -12.45 -7.43 -9.21
CA LYS A 94 -13.91 -7.55 -9.10
C LYS A 94 -14.40 -8.96 -9.46
N VAL A 95 -13.92 -9.52 -10.57
CA VAL A 95 -14.29 -10.88 -11.01
C VAL A 95 -13.83 -11.92 -9.98
N THR A 96 -12.60 -11.80 -9.49
CA THR A 96 -12.05 -12.72 -8.50
C THR A 96 -12.85 -12.70 -7.19
N GLN A 97 -13.26 -11.52 -6.71
CA GLN A 97 -14.10 -11.41 -5.52
C GLN A 97 -15.49 -12.04 -5.70
N GLN A 98 -16.06 -11.99 -6.91
CA GLN A 98 -17.34 -12.65 -7.21
C GLN A 98 -17.22 -14.17 -7.14
N LEU A 99 -16.09 -14.74 -7.55
CA LEU A 99 -15.82 -16.18 -7.46
C LEU A 99 -15.60 -16.66 -6.01
N THR A 100 -15.10 -15.78 -5.14
CA THR A 100 -14.87 -16.10 -3.71
C THR A 100 -16.13 -16.03 -2.86
N ARG A 101 -17.27 -15.51 -3.37
CA ARG A 101 -18.54 -15.63 -2.64
C ARG A 101 -18.88 -17.12 -2.52
N PRO A 102 -18.88 -17.72 -1.31
CA PRO A 102 -19.39 -19.06 -1.17
C PRO A 102 -20.82 -19.02 -1.69
N THR A 103 -21.12 -19.80 -2.73
CA THR A 103 -22.50 -20.11 -3.07
C THR A 103 -23.18 -20.47 -1.76
N PRO A 104 -24.26 -19.79 -1.34
CA PRO A 104 -25.04 -20.30 -0.25
C PRO A 104 -25.56 -21.64 -0.74
N THR A 105 -24.86 -22.72 -0.37
CA THR A 105 -25.39 -24.07 -0.47
C THR A 105 -26.67 -23.98 0.31
N THR A 106 -27.77 -23.87 -0.43
CA THR A 106 -29.09 -23.87 0.13
C THR A 106 -29.19 -25.22 0.80
N ASN A 107 -29.00 -25.25 2.12
CA ASN A 107 -29.29 -26.42 2.91
C ASN A 107 -30.81 -26.59 2.90
N ARG A 108 -31.33 -27.09 1.77
CA ARG A 108 -32.72 -27.51 1.56
C ARG A 108 -32.88 -28.97 1.93
N ARG A 109 -32.08 -29.44 2.89
CA ARG A 109 -32.20 -30.74 3.53
C ARG A 109 -32.36 -30.46 5.02
N TRP A 110 -33.27 -31.14 5.70
CA TRP A 110 -33.47 -31.05 7.17
C TRP A 110 -34.39 -29.96 7.75
N ARG A 111 -35.41 -29.45 7.03
CA ARG A 111 -36.60 -28.82 7.67
C ARG A 111 -37.86 -29.72 7.68
N GLY A 112 -37.67 -31.04 7.69
CA GLY A 112 -38.78 -32.00 7.71
C GLY A 112 -38.54 -33.26 8.54
N TRP A 113 -37.34 -33.43 9.12
CA TRP A 113 -37.07 -34.59 9.95
C TRP A 113 -37.51 -34.34 11.39
N LYS A 114 -38.61 -34.97 11.80
CA LYS A 114 -39.04 -35.14 13.18
C LYS A 114 -38.79 -36.59 13.55
N PRO A 115 -37.98 -36.92 14.57
CA PRO A 115 -37.87 -38.29 15.02
C PRO A 115 -39.18 -38.69 15.71
N SER A 116 -39.89 -39.66 15.15
CA SER A 116 -41.03 -40.29 15.83
C SER A 116 -40.51 -41.18 16.95
N SER A 117 -40.90 -40.84 18.17
CA SER A 117 -41.02 -41.69 19.36
C SER A 117 -39.82 -42.56 19.78
N THR A 118 -39.23 -42.14 20.90
CA THR A 118 -38.98 -43.00 22.07
C THR A 118 -38.05 -44.21 21.90
N SER A 119 -36.73 -44.00 21.85
CA SER A 119 -35.75 -45.06 22.19
C SER A 119 -34.31 -44.61 22.45
N TRP A 120 -34.03 -43.43 23.03
CA TRP A 120 -32.62 -43.04 23.30
C TRP A 120 -32.32 -42.49 24.70
N LYS A 121 -33.28 -42.46 25.64
CA LYS A 121 -33.04 -42.03 27.04
C LYS A 121 -32.81 -43.16 28.05
N ARG A 122 -32.04 -44.20 27.70
CA ARG A 122 -31.61 -45.23 28.68
C ARG A 122 -30.12 -45.61 28.65
N ALA A 123 -29.28 -44.94 27.86
CA ALA A 123 -27.86 -45.28 27.75
C ALA A 123 -26.89 -44.28 28.42
N ALA A 124 -27.37 -43.21 29.08
CA ALA A 124 -26.50 -42.16 29.63
C ALA A 124 -26.77 -41.81 31.10
N ALA A 125 -27.17 -42.81 31.91
CA ALA A 125 -27.23 -42.67 33.36
C ALA A 125 -26.80 -43.99 34.01
N GLY A 126 -25.49 -44.19 34.13
CA GLY A 126 -24.88 -45.34 34.78
C GLY A 126 -23.51 -44.97 35.33
N SER A 127 -23.47 -44.80 36.66
CA SER A 127 -22.32 -44.90 37.57
C SER A 127 -21.08 -44.02 37.35
N SER A 128 -20.96 -42.96 38.17
CA SER A 128 -19.68 -42.63 38.81
C SER A 128 -19.93 -42.01 40.18
N THR A 129 -20.09 -42.88 41.18
CA THR A 129 -19.86 -42.57 42.58
C THR A 129 -18.75 -43.52 43.06
N ARG A 130 -17.50 -43.05 43.05
CA ARG A 130 -16.52 -43.25 44.13
C ARG A 130 -15.27 -42.44 43.87
#